data_AF-W1YNJ7-F1
#
_entry.id   AF-W1YNJ7-F1
#
_cell.length_a   1.000
_cell.length_b   1.000
_cell.length_c   1.000
_cell.angle_alpha   90.00
_cell.angle_beta   90.00
_cell.angle_gamma   90.00
#
_symmetry.space_group_name_H-M   'P 1'
#
loop_
_entity.id
_entity.type
_entity.pdbx_description
1 polymer ?
#
loop_
_entity_poly.entity_id
_entity_poly.type
_entity_poly.pdbx_seq_one_letter_code
_entity_poly.pdbx_strand_id
1 'polypeptide(L)'
;WKVTTNTGATTEVTGGDTVDFINGDNIAITNTGRNITIGTAKTVSFDKVTVGGITIDKTDGINAGGKEIKGIADATAADSAVSKGQMDTAIANAQTTATSTEKVVAKTLTGD
;
A
#
# COMPACT_ATOMS: atom_id res chain seq x y z
N TRP A 1 -25.91 26.49 27.34
CA TRP A 1 -25.91 26.15 25.90
C TRP A 1 -25.95 24.64 25.75
N LYS A 2 -26.06 24.08 24.54
CA LYS A 2 -26.21 22.64 24.33
C LYS A 2 -25.14 22.12 23.36
N VAL A 3 -24.60 20.92 23.63
CA VAL A 3 -23.66 20.17 22.78
C VAL A 3 -24.37 18.93 22.22
N THR A 4 -24.18 18.66 20.93
CA THR A 4 -24.46 17.36 20.31
C THR A 4 -23.26 16.92 19.49
N THR A 5 -23.00 15.62 19.43
CA THR A 5 -21.92 15.05 18.61
C THR A 5 -22.49 13.96 17.73
N ASN A 6 -22.24 14.02 16.42
CA ASN A 6 -22.71 13.03 15.43
C ASN A 6 -24.21 12.71 15.55
N THR A 7 -25.05 13.74 15.70
CA THR A 7 -26.51 13.59 15.90
C THR A 7 -26.92 12.76 17.14
N GLY A 8 -25.99 12.52 18.06
CA GLY A 8 -26.24 11.81 19.31
C GLY A 8 -27.05 12.63 20.32
N ALA A 9 -27.15 12.08 21.53
CA ALA A 9 -27.86 12.72 22.63
C ALA A 9 -27.35 14.13 22.91
N THR A 10 -28.26 15.01 23.31
CA THR A 10 -27.93 16.39 23.66
C THR A 10 -27.44 16.47 25.10
N THR A 11 -26.29 17.12 25.30
CA THR A 11 -25.76 17.46 26.62
C THR A 11 -25.96 18.94 26.87
N GLU A 12 -26.60 19.29 27.98
CA GLU A 12 -26.72 20.69 28.42
C GLU A 12 -25.44 21.12 29.13
N VAL A 13 -24.93 22.30 28.74
CA VAL A 13 -23.76 22.93 29.36
C VAL A 13 -24.23 24.22 30.02
N THR A 14 -24.20 24.23 31.34
CA THR A 14 -24.64 25.32 32.19
C THR A 14 -23.46 26.19 32.64
N GLY A 15 -23.74 27.24 33.41
CA GLY A 15 -22.69 28.12 33.91
C GLY A 15 -21.82 27.42 34.95
N GLY A 16 -20.52 27.29 34.66
CA GLY A 16 -19.56 26.60 35.53
C GLY A 16 -19.11 25.23 35.01
N ASP A 17 -19.80 24.68 34.01
CA ASP A 17 -19.43 23.42 33.40
C ASP A 17 -18.18 23.54 32.52
N THR A 18 -17.43 22.45 32.41
CA THR A 18 -16.25 22.33 31.53
C THR A 18 -16.54 21.36 30.39
N VAL A 19 -16.09 21.71 29.19
CA VAL A 19 -16.15 20.84 28.01
C VAL A 19 -14.73 20.53 27.58
N ASP A 20 -14.38 19.24 27.62
CA ASP A 20 -13.05 18.76 27.26
C ASP A 20 -13.02 18.20 25.84
N PHE A 21 -11.98 18.58 25.09
CA PHE A 21 -11.60 17.93 23.85
C PHE A 21 -10.42 17.00 24.13
N ILE A 22 -10.64 15.70 23.96
CA ILE A 22 -9.69 14.66 24.31
C ILE A 22 -9.07 14.10 23.03
N ASN A 23 -7.76 13.83 23.07
CA ASN A 23 -7.07 13.15 21.98
C ASN A 23 -7.69 11.78 21.70
N GLY A 24 -7.81 11.43 20.43
CA GLY A 24 -8.04 10.05 20.01
C GLY A 24 -6.72 9.40 19.57
N ASP A 25 -6.79 8.14 19.14
CA ASP A 25 -5.60 7.41 18.67
C ASP A 25 -4.91 8.13 17.48
N ASN A 26 -5.71 8.64 16.54
CA ASN A 26 -5.21 9.27 15.31
C ASN A 26 -5.32 10.79 15.29
N ILE A 27 -5.99 11.40 16.27
CA ILE A 27 -6.25 12.86 16.32
C ILE A 27 -5.58 13.45 17.55
N ALA A 28 -4.67 14.40 17.30
CA ALA A 28 -4.01 15.20 18.31
C ALA A 28 -4.69 16.57 18.43
N ILE A 29 -5.01 16.94 19.66
CA ILE A 29 -5.64 18.20 20.04
C ILE A 29 -4.72 18.88 21.05
N THR A 30 -4.34 20.12 20.75
CA THR A 30 -3.58 20.97 21.68
C THR A 30 -4.30 22.28 21.89
N ASN A 31 -4.15 22.83 23.10
CA ASN A 31 -4.64 24.16 23.43
C ASN A 31 -3.47 25.01 23.92
N THR A 32 -3.31 26.20 23.36
CA THR A 32 -2.40 27.24 23.86
C THR A 32 -3.17 28.55 23.98
N GLY A 33 -3.59 28.86 25.21
CA GLY A 33 -4.43 30.02 25.51
C GLY A 33 -5.83 29.90 24.90
N ARG A 34 -6.05 30.58 23.78
CA ARG A 34 -7.33 30.58 23.04
C ARG A 34 -7.23 29.86 21.68
N ASN A 35 -6.07 29.30 21.35
CA ASN A 35 -5.84 28.57 20.12
C ASN A 35 -6.01 27.09 20.38
N ILE A 36 -7.00 26.49 19.72
CA ILE A 36 -7.16 25.03 19.67
C ILE A 36 -6.62 24.57 18.32
N THR A 37 -5.61 23.72 18.35
CA THR A 37 -5.05 23.10 17.14
C THR A 37 -5.49 21.64 17.09
N ILE A 38 -6.08 21.24 15.97
CA ILE A 38 -6.48 19.86 15.70
C ILE A 38 -5.66 19.38 14.52
N GLY A 39 -4.94 18.28 14.71
CA GLY A 39 -4.12 17.66 13.68
C GLY A 39 -4.18 16.14 13.75
N THR A 40 -3.61 15.48 12.76
CA THR A 40 -3.37 14.04 12.83
C THR A 40 -2.19 13.76 13.75
N ALA A 41 -2.23 12.65 14.46
CA ALA A 41 -1.05 12.13 15.16
C ALA A 41 0.10 11.85 14.16
N LYS A 42 1.35 11.88 14.65
CA LYS A 42 2.53 11.55 13.83
C LYS A 42 2.53 10.08 13.38
N THR A 43 2.00 9.21 14.24
CA THR A 43 1.79 7.80 13.97
C THR A 43 0.31 7.55 14.10
N VAL A 44 -0.28 7.01 13.04
CA VAL A 44 -1.70 6.70 12.95
C VAL A 44 -1.87 5.21 12.65
N SER A 45 -2.95 4.64 13.15
CA SER A 45 -3.34 3.25 12.87
C SER A 45 -4.71 3.23 12.23
N PHE A 46 -4.84 2.54 11.11
CA PHE A 46 -6.10 2.31 10.44
C PHE A 46 -6.26 0.82 10.17
N ASP A 47 -7.48 0.32 10.35
CA ASP A 47 -7.83 -1.03 9.89
C ASP A 47 -7.85 -1.10 8.36
N LYS A 48 -8.27 -0.01 7.70
CA LYS A 48 -8.38 0.09 6.24
C LYS A 48 -8.22 1.52 5.77
N VAL A 49 -7.48 1.71 4.68
CA VAL A 49 -7.38 2.96 3.93
C VAL A 49 -7.87 2.71 2.51
N THR A 50 -8.81 3.52 2.03
CA THR A 50 -9.36 3.44 0.66
C THR A 50 -9.12 4.74 -0.07
N VAL A 51 -8.53 4.68 -1.27
CA VAL A 51 -8.27 5.85 -2.13
C VAL A 51 -8.79 5.54 -3.53
N GLY A 52 -9.97 6.08 -3.85
CA GLY A 52 -10.70 5.67 -5.06
C GLY A 52 -10.99 4.17 -5.02
N GLY A 53 -10.46 3.41 -5.98
CA GLY A 53 -10.59 1.96 -6.05
C GLY A 53 -9.45 1.16 -5.41
N ILE A 54 -8.44 1.82 -4.83
CA ILE A 54 -7.27 1.19 -4.21
C ILE A 54 -7.54 1.02 -2.71
N THR A 55 -7.14 -0.11 -2.12
CA THR A 55 -7.26 -0.33 -0.67
C THR A 55 -5.98 -0.89 -0.07
N ILE A 56 -5.64 -0.43 1.14
CA ILE A 56 -4.70 -1.09 2.06
C ILE A 56 -5.54 -1.54 3.25
N ASP A 57 -5.57 -2.84 3.50
CA ASP A 57 -6.41 -3.48 4.51
C ASP A 57 -5.53 -4.32 5.44
N LYS A 58 -5.75 -4.22 6.75
CA LYS A 58 -4.95 -4.95 7.75
C LYS A 58 -5.05 -6.46 7.62
N THR A 59 -6.15 -6.97 7.04
CA THR A 59 -6.42 -8.41 6.92
C THR A 59 -6.09 -8.89 5.53
N ASP A 60 -6.54 -8.15 4.51
CA ASP A 60 -6.50 -8.61 3.12
C ASP A 60 -5.27 -8.09 2.34
N GLY A 61 -4.47 -7.21 2.93
CA GLY A 61 -3.28 -6.64 2.30
C GLY A 61 -3.60 -5.51 1.31
N ILE A 62 -2.89 -5.49 0.18
CA ILE A 62 -2.97 -4.39 -0.81
C ILE A 62 -3.80 -4.82 -2.01
N ASN A 63 -4.82 -4.03 -2.36
CA ASN A 63 -5.56 -4.14 -3.62
C ASN A 63 -5.29 -2.90 -4.49
N ALA A 64 -4.70 -3.10 -5.67
CA ALA A 64 -4.37 -2.02 -6.60
C ALA A 64 -5.56 -1.49 -7.42
N GLY A 65 -6.78 -2.01 -7.22
CA GLY A 65 -7.99 -1.49 -7.88
C GLY A 65 -7.94 -1.58 -9.40
N GLY A 66 -7.34 -2.65 -9.93
CA GLY A 66 -7.14 -2.85 -11.36
C GLY A 66 -6.17 -1.85 -12.01
N LYS A 67 -5.33 -1.16 -11.24
CA LYS A 67 -4.29 -0.25 -11.74
C LYS A 67 -2.93 -0.94 -11.76
N GLU A 68 -2.06 -0.46 -12.65
CA GLU A 68 -0.65 -0.86 -12.66
C GLU A 68 0.06 -0.34 -11.40
N ILE A 69 0.95 -1.16 -10.84
CA ILE A 69 1.93 -0.72 -9.83
C ILE A 69 3.24 -0.41 -10.56
N LYS A 70 3.57 0.88 -10.70
CA LYS A 70 4.77 1.34 -11.41
C LYS A 70 5.94 1.59 -10.45
N GLY A 71 7.15 1.67 -11.01
CA GLY A 71 8.36 2.00 -10.25
C GLY A 71 8.92 0.84 -9.42
N ILE A 72 8.56 -0.40 -9.76
CA ILE A 72 9.12 -1.60 -9.14
C ILE A 72 10.52 -1.84 -9.72
N ALA A 73 11.54 -1.74 -8.86
CA ALA A 73 12.92 -2.12 -9.19
C ALA A 73 13.06 -3.64 -9.27
N ASP A 74 14.16 -4.13 -9.85
CA ASP A 74 14.40 -5.57 -9.95
C ASP A 74 14.55 -6.21 -8.56
N ALA A 75 13.86 -7.33 -8.37
CA ALA A 75 13.86 -8.11 -7.14
C ALA A 75 15.23 -8.72 -6.88
N THR A 76 15.72 -8.59 -5.65
CA THR A 76 16.99 -9.18 -5.17
C THR A 76 16.81 -10.20 -4.04
N ALA A 77 15.59 -10.30 -3.48
CA ALA A 77 15.22 -11.25 -2.44
C ALA A 77 13.99 -12.07 -2.87
N ALA A 78 13.80 -13.24 -2.24
CA ALA A 78 12.76 -14.20 -2.60
C ALA A 78 11.32 -13.71 -2.38
N ASP A 79 11.13 -12.71 -1.53
CA ASP A 79 9.85 -12.10 -1.16
C ASP A 79 9.63 -10.71 -1.79
N SER A 80 10.54 -10.28 -2.67
CA SER A 80 10.41 -9.03 -3.40
C SER A 80 9.49 -9.17 -4.61
N ALA A 81 8.72 -8.12 -4.91
CA ALA A 81 7.95 -8.05 -6.15
C ALA A 81 8.88 -7.98 -7.38
N VAL A 82 8.57 -8.74 -8.43
CA VAL A 82 9.34 -8.75 -9.68
C VAL A 82 8.84 -7.67 -10.65
N SER A 83 9.78 -6.94 -11.25
CA SER A 83 9.49 -5.94 -12.28
C SER A 83 9.19 -6.61 -13.63
N LYS A 84 8.50 -5.90 -14.54
CA LYS A 84 8.34 -6.39 -15.93
C LYS A 84 9.69 -6.54 -16.64
N GLY A 85 10.64 -5.62 -16.42
CA GLY A 85 11.97 -5.68 -17.04
C GLY A 85 12.77 -6.91 -16.63
N GLN A 86 12.66 -7.32 -15.36
CA GLN A 86 13.25 -8.55 -14.86
C GLN A 86 12.63 -9.79 -15.52
N MET A 87 11.29 -9.80 -15.68
CA MET A 87 10.59 -10.86 -16.37
C MET A 87 10.98 -10.94 -17.86
N ASP A 88 11.05 -9.80 -18.55
CA ASP A 88 11.46 -9.72 -19.96
C ASP A 88 12.89 -10.27 -20.15
N THR A 89 13.81 -9.93 -19.24
CA THR A 89 15.20 -10.42 -19.24
C THR A 89 15.27 -11.94 -19.03
N ALA A 90 14.51 -12.47 -18.07
CA ALA A 90 14.44 -13.91 -17.81
C ALA A 90 13.94 -14.69 -19.04
N ILE A 91 12.92 -14.15 -19.73
CA ILE A 91 12.37 -14.73 -20.96
C ILE A 91 13.41 -14.72 -22.09
N ALA A 92 14.14 -13.61 -22.27
CA ALA A 92 15.19 -13.52 -23.28
C ALA A 92 16.28 -14.58 -23.08
N ASN A 93 16.76 -14.75 -21.84
CA ASN A 93 17.79 -15.74 -21.50
C ASN A 93 17.34 -17.18 -21.78
N ALA A 94 16.07 -17.48 -21.49
CA ALA A 94 15.49 -18.80 -21.76
C ALA A 94 15.44 -19.11 -23.26
N GLN A 95 15.03 -18.13 -24.09
CA GLN A 95 15.00 -18.29 -25.55
C GLN A 95 16.40 -18.48 -26.15
N THR A 96 17.41 -17.72 -25.69
CA THR A 96 18.80 -17.89 -26.13
C THR A 96 19.32 -19.30 -25.84
N THR A 97 18.94 -19.88 -24.70
CA THR A 97 19.37 -21.24 -24.34
C THR A 97 18.74 -22.29 -25.27
N ALA A 98 17.47 -22.11 -25.65
CA ALA A 98 16.72 -23.06 -26.47
C ALA A 98 17.21 -23.16 -27.93
N THR A 99 17.81 -22.10 -28.49
CA THR A 99 18.29 -22.08 -29.88
C THR A 99 19.71 -22.65 -30.06
N SER A 100 20.42 -22.99 -28.98
CA SER A 100 21.82 -23.40 -29.03
C SER A 100 22.08 -24.92 -29.15
N THR A 101 21.04 -25.78 -29.23
CA THR A 101 21.22 -27.24 -29.14
C THR A 101 21.34 -28.00 -30.48
N GLU A 102 21.21 -27.35 -31.63
CA GLU A 102 21.20 -28.04 -32.92
C GLU A 102 22.58 -28.01 -33.62
N LYS A 103 23.61 -28.59 -32.99
CA LYS A 103 24.82 -29.00 -33.73
C LYS A 103 24.57 -30.39 -34.34
N VAL A 104 23.77 -30.46 -35.40
CA VAL A 104 23.67 -31.68 -36.22
C VAL A 104 24.99 -31.86 -36.96
N VAL A 105 25.90 -32.67 -36.42
CA VAL A 105 27.04 -33.16 -37.20
C VAL A 105 26.51 -34.26 -38.10
N ALA A 106 26.06 -33.90 -39.30
CA ALA A 106 25.74 -34.88 -40.33
C ALA A 106 27.03 -35.67 -40.67
N LYS A 107 27.18 -36.86 -40.10
CA LYS A 107 28.20 -37.81 -40.53
C LYS A 107 27.72 -38.39 -41.86
N THR A 108 28.27 -37.90 -42.98
CA THR A 108 28.05 -38.52 -44.29
C THR A 108 28.53 -39.96 -44.23
N LEU A 109 27.61 -40.92 -44.27
CA LEU A 109 27.93 -42.34 -44.49
C LEU A 109 28.21 -42.50 -45.99
N THR A 110 29.48 -42.61 -46.37
CA THR A 110 29.85 -43.10 -47.69
C THR A 110 29.62 -44.60 -47.69
N GLY A 111 28.72 -45.07 -48.56
CA GLY A 111 28.26 -46.45 -48.62
C GLY A 111 29.33 -47.45 -49.03
N ASP A 112 29.02 -48.72 -48.73
CA ASP A 112 29.64 -49.91 -49.30
C ASP A 112 28.66 -50.57 -50.29
#